data_AF-A0A955WUQ9-F1
#
_entry.id   AF-A0A955WUQ9-F1
#
_cell.length_a   1.000
_cell.length_b   1.000
_cell.length_c   1.000
_cell.angle_alpha   90.00
_cell.angle_beta   90.00
_cell.angle_gamma   90.00
#
_symmetry.space_group_name_H-M   'P 1'
#
loop_
_entity.id
_entity.type
_entity.pdbx_description
1 polymer ?
#
loop_
_entity_poly.entity_id
_entity_poly.type
_entity_poly.pdbx_seq_one_letter_code
_entity_poly.pdbx_strand_id
1 'polypeptide(L)'
;MSKLAKRFRVEGVTDERGECDCCGRTNLKRTVVLFDFDAGDFTFYGTSCAARAMGATVEATRRAVVEAERAKRDAEAVERARVAEARRVAWVAFLVERTGGMVDRLGEPDVGGMIAALGGFAAARAEFTA
;
A
#
# COMPACT_ATOMS: atom_id res chain seq x y z
N MET A 1 20.12 15.87 22.90
CA MET A 1 19.37 16.55 21.81
C MET A 1 17.95 16.03 21.84
N SER A 2 17.06 16.71 22.56
CA SER A 2 15.67 16.26 22.71
C SER A 2 14.95 16.43 21.38
N LYS A 3 14.58 15.30 20.79
CA LYS A 3 13.88 15.18 19.52
C LYS A 3 12.46 15.69 19.77
N LEU A 4 12.24 17.00 19.62
CA LEU A 4 10.90 17.59 19.73
C LEU A 4 10.03 16.85 18.70
N ALA A 5 9.09 16.04 19.17
CA ALA A 5 8.15 15.36 18.30
C ALA A 5 7.42 16.46 17.51
N LYS A 6 7.53 16.44 16.18
CA LYS A 6 6.75 17.33 15.34
C LYS A 6 5.29 17.02 15.66
N ARG A 7 4.56 18.00 16.20
CA ARG A 7 3.13 17.88 16.58
C ARG A 7 2.27 17.31 15.45
N PHE A 8 2.62 17.59 14.20
CA PHE A 8 1.91 17.11 13.03
C PHE A 8 2.75 16.13 12.21
N ARG A 9 2.11 15.06 11.74
CA ARG A 9 2.65 14.16 10.70
C ARG A 9 1.77 14.24 9.46
N VAL A 10 2.41 14.36 8.30
CA VAL A 10 1.71 14.29 7.01
C VAL A 10 1.34 12.84 6.71
N GLU A 11 0.07 12.60 6.49
CA GLU A 11 -0.47 11.28 6.15
C GLU A 11 -0.75 11.15 4.66
N GLY A 12 -0.94 12.26 3.96
CA GLY A 12 -1.21 12.27 2.53
C GLY A 12 -2.11 13.42 2.15
N VAL A 13 -2.90 13.21 1.11
CA VAL A 13 -3.88 14.20 0.62
C VAL A 13 -5.24 13.55 0.34
N THR A 14 -6.28 14.37 0.40
CA THR A 14 -7.64 14.00 -0.01
C THR A 14 -8.25 15.13 -0.85
N ASP A 15 -9.11 14.74 -1.79
CA ASP A 15 -10.00 15.59 -2.56
C ASP A 15 -11.47 15.47 -2.11
N GLU A 16 -11.79 14.55 -1.20
CA GLU A 16 -13.13 14.35 -0.63
C GLU A 16 -13.57 15.51 0.27
N ARG A 17 -12.59 16.20 0.89
CA ARG A 17 -12.82 17.38 1.73
C ARG A 17 -12.21 18.61 1.09
N GLY A 18 -13.07 19.55 0.70
CA GLY A 18 -12.67 20.83 0.12
C GLY A 18 -12.48 21.96 1.12
N GLU A 19 -12.36 21.67 2.42
CA GLU A 19 -12.39 22.67 3.50
C GLU A 19 -11.11 22.62 4.34
N CYS A 20 -10.65 23.78 4.83
CA CYS A 20 -9.48 23.90 5.69
C CYS A 20 -9.88 24.14 7.14
N ASP A 21 -9.57 23.21 8.03
CA ASP A 21 -9.89 23.28 9.46
C ASP A 21 -9.14 24.43 10.17
N CYS A 22 -8.05 24.96 9.60
CA CYS A 22 -7.27 26.05 10.17
C CYS A 22 -7.85 27.44 9.86
N CYS A 23 -8.39 27.65 8.66
CA CYS A 23 -8.81 28.98 8.20
C CYS A 23 -10.24 29.04 7.66
N GLY A 24 -10.97 27.94 7.68
CA GLY A 24 -12.35 27.83 7.20
C GLY A 24 -12.52 28.01 5.69
N ARG A 25 -11.43 28.11 4.90
CA ARG A 25 -11.54 28.22 3.45
C ARG A 25 -12.10 26.95 2.84
N THR A 26 -13.11 27.12 2.00
CA THR A 26 -13.77 26.04 1.25
C THR A 26 -13.32 26.04 -0.22
N ASN A 27 -13.78 25.07 -1.01
CA ASN A 27 -13.41 24.87 -2.42
C ASN A 27 -11.90 24.69 -2.67
N LEU A 28 -11.21 24.02 -1.74
CA LEU A 28 -9.81 23.64 -1.92
C LEU A 28 -9.69 22.57 -3.01
N LYS A 29 -8.79 22.78 -3.97
CA LYS A 29 -8.46 21.79 -4.99
C LYS A 29 -7.81 20.52 -4.44
N ARG A 30 -7.26 20.62 -3.23
CA ARG A 30 -6.52 19.55 -2.55
C ARG A 30 -6.37 19.91 -1.08
N THR A 31 -6.55 18.91 -0.23
CA THR A 31 -6.44 19.05 1.22
C THR A 31 -5.40 18.07 1.75
N VAL A 32 -4.48 18.57 2.57
CA VAL A 32 -3.43 17.79 3.21
C VAL A 32 -4.00 17.20 4.50
N VAL A 33 -3.87 15.88 4.64
CA VAL A 33 -4.27 15.16 5.85
C VAL A 33 -3.08 15.16 6.80
N LEU A 34 -3.29 15.72 7.99
CA LEU A 34 -2.29 15.75 9.06
C LEU A 34 -2.82 14.98 10.26
N PHE A 35 -2.01 14.08 10.82
CA PHE A 35 -2.28 13.54 12.14
C PHE A 35 -1.73 14.52 13.19
N ASP A 36 -2.59 15.02 14.08
CA ASP A 36 -2.20 15.87 15.21
C ASP A 36 -1.95 14.98 16.44
N PHE A 37 -0.69 14.88 16.86
CA PHE A 37 -0.33 14.07 18.03
C PHE A 37 -0.85 14.65 19.36
N ASP A 38 -1.14 15.96 19.43
CA ASP A 38 -1.69 16.56 20.64
C ASP A 38 -3.19 16.22 20.78
N ALA A 39 -3.92 16.21 19.67
CA ALA A 39 -5.35 15.88 19.64
C ALA A 39 -5.63 14.37 19.51
N GLY A 40 -4.67 13.61 18.98
CA GLY A 40 -4.82 12.19 18.68
C GLY A 40 -5.73 11.90 17.48
N ASP A 41 -5.97 12.87 16.61
CA ASP A 41 -6.92 12.77 15.49
C ASP A 41 -6.37 13.41 14.20
N PHE A 42 -7.05 13.15 13.08
CA PHE A 42 -6.73 13.72 11.78
C PHE A 42 -7.35 15.10 11.59
N THR A 43 -6.56 16.01 11.02
CA THR A 43 -6.96 17.37 10.65
C THR A 43 -6.71 17.60 9.17
N PHE A 44 -7.52 18.46 8.55
CA PHE A 44 -7.57 18.69 7.12
C PHE A 44 -7.23 20.14 6.79
N TYR A 45 -6.02 20.37 6.26
CA TYR A 45 -5.56 21.72 5.97
C TYR A 45 -5.23 21.90 4.49
N GLY A 46 -5.49 23.11 3.97
CA GLY A 46 -4.89 23.51 2.70
C GLY A 46 -3.36 23.54 2.80
N THR A 47 -2.64 23.33 1.69
CA THR A 47 -1.17 23.16 1.66
C THR A 47 -0.40 24.26 2.39
N SER A 48 -0.83 25.53 2.28
CA SER A 48 -0.19 26.65 2.95
C SER A 48 -0.46 26.68 4.47
N CYS A 49 -1.64 26.25 4.89
CA CYS A 49 -1.98 26.14 6.32
C CYS A 49 -1.25 24.95 6.95
N ALA A 50 -1.15 23.82 6.24
CA ALA A 50 -0.33 22.68 6.65
C ALA A 50 1.15 23.05 6.83
N ALA A 51 1.72 23.79 5.87
CA ALA A 51 3.10 24.27 5.96
C ALA A 51 3.33 25.12 7.22
N ARG A 52 2.41 26.05 7.50
CA ARG A 52 2.47 26.88 8.72
C ARG A 52 2.33 26.07 10.00
N ALA A 53 1.37 25.14 10.06
CA ALA A 53 1.14 24.29 11.22
C ALA A 53 2.38 23.43 11.55
N MET A 54 3.11 22.99 10.53
CA MET A 54 4.34 22.21 10.68
C MET A 54 5.62 23.04 10.88
N GLY A 55 5.54 24.38 10.81
CA GLY A 55 6.72 25.24 10.79
C GLY A 55 7.65 24.97 9.59
N ALA A 56 7.08 24.55 8.46
CA ALA A 56 7.80 24.12 7.26
C ALA A 56 7.48 25.01 6.05
N THR A 57 8.26 24.87 4.98
CA THR A 57 7.93 25.50 3.70
C THR A 57 6.82 24.72 2.98
N VAL A 58 6.11 25.38 2.07
CA VAL A 58 5.12 24.72 1.19
C VAL A 58 5.77 23.61 0.37
N GLU A 59 7.01 23.81 -0.08
CA GLU A 59 7.75 22.82 -0.85
C GLU A 59 8.11 21.59 0.00
N ALA A 60 8.58 21.79 1.23
CA ALA A 60 8.82 20.69 2.16
C ALA A 60 7.52 19.93 2.47
N THR A 61 6.39 20.63 2.59
CA THR A 61 5.07 20.02 2.79
C THR A 61 4.66 19.16 1.60
N ARG A 62 4.85 19.65 0.37
CA ARG A 62 4.57 18.88 -0.85
C ARG A 62 5.43 17.63 -0.95
N ARG A 63 6.72 17.72 -0.60
CA ARG A 63 7.61 16.55 -0.55
C ARG A 63 7.15 15.54 0.49
N ALA A 64 6.81 15.98 1.69
CA ALA A 64 6.28 15.11 2.74
C ALA A 64 4.98 14.41 2.32
N VAL A 65 4.09 15.08 1.57
CA VAL A 65 2.91 14.45 0.95
C VAL A 65 3.33 13.36 -0.03
N VAL A 66 4.25 13.64 -0.96
CA VAL A 66 4.70 12.64 -1.96
C VAL A 66 5.34 11.44 -1.28
N GLU A 67 6.12 11.65 -0.22
CA GLU A 67 6.72 10.59 0.58
C GLU A 67 5.67 9.76 1.33
N ALA A 68 4.67 10.40 1.95
CA ALA A 68 3.58 9.70 2.63
C ALA A 68 2.75 8.85 1.65
N GLU A 69 2.40 9.40 0.49
CA GLU A 69 1.68 8.67 -0.57
C GLU A 69 2.51 7.52 -1.17
N ARG A 70 3.83 7.68 -1.27
CA ARG A 70 4.73 6.59 -1.66
C ARG A 70 4.74 5.50 -0.59
N ALA A 71 4.91 5.87 0.68
CA ALA A 71 4.95 4.92 1.78
C ALA A 71 3.65 4.10 1.89
N LYS A 72 2.49 4.75 1.68
CA LYS A 72 1.19 4.06 1.60
C LYS A 72 1.15 3.03 0.47
N ARG A 73 1.51 3.44 -0.75
CA ARG A 73 1.55 2.54 -1.91
C ARG A 73 2.52 1.38 -1.74
N ASP A 74 3.67 1.63 -1.14
CA ASP A 74 4.67 0.60 -0.86
C ASP A 74 4.16 -0.38 0.20
N ALA A 75 3.54 0.11 1.28
CA ALA A 75 2.92 -0.74 2.31
C ALA A 75 1.81 -1.63 1.75
N GLU A 76 0.92 -1.06 0.92
CA GLU A 76 -0.09 -1.85 0.21
C GLU A 76 0.53 -2.84 -0.77
N ALA A 77 1.63 -2.48 -1.45
CA ALA A 77 2.31 -3.38 -2.38
C ALA A 77 2.93 -4.58 -1.63
N VAL A 78 3.52 -4.35 -0.46
CA VAL A 78 4.03 -5.42 0.41
C VAL A 78 2.90 -6.34 0.84
N GLU A 79 1.75 -5.79 1.25
CA GLU A 79 0.62 -6.62 1.66
C GLU A 79 0.02 -7.40 0.51
N ARG A 80 -0.16 -6.78 -0.66
CA ARG A 80 -0.56 -7.47 -1.90
C ARG A 80 0.42 -8.57 -2.27
N ALA A 81 1.73 -8.34 -2.13
CA ALA A 81 2.75 -9.33 -2.40
C ALA A 81 2.67 -10.52 -1.42
N ARG A 82 2.37 -10.29 -0.13
CA ARG A 82 2.15 -11.37 0.84
C ARG A 82 0.96 -12.25 0.49
N VAL A 83 -0.17 -11.63 0.13
CA VAL A 83 -1.37 -12.38 -0.29
C VAL A 83 -1.10 -13.16 -1.58
N ALA A 84 -0.41 -12.55 -2.55
CA ALA A 84 -0.02 -13.21 -3.80
C ALA A 84 0.96 -14.36 -3.58
N GLU A 85 1.92 -14.20 -2.65
CA GLU A 85 2.86 -15.24 -2.22
C GLU A 85 2.10 -16.43 -1.63
N ALA A 86 1.24 -16.19 -0.64
CA ALA A 86 0.45 -17.24 0.00
C ALA A 86 -0.38 -18.02 -1.02
N ARG A 87 -1.01 -17.30 -1.97
CA ARG A 87 -1.77 -17.93 -3.06
C ARG A 87 -0.87 -18.74 -4.00
N ARG A 88 0.34 -18.26 -4.30
CA ARG A 88 1.30 -18.98 -5.15
C ARG A 88 1.80 -20.25 -4.48
N VAL A 89 2.13 -20.17 -3.19
CA VAL A 89 2.54 -21.34 -2.40
C VAL A 89 1.42 -22.38 -2.36
N ALA A 90 0.18 -21.97 -2.09
CA ALA A 90 -0.98 -22.86 -2.13
C ALA A 90 -1.18 -23.49 -3.51
N TRP A 91 -1.02 -22.71 -4.58
CA TRP A 91 -1.11 -23.20 -5.96
C TRP A 91 -0.05 -24.25 -6.28
N VAL A 92 1.22 -24.00 -5.93
CA VAL A 92 2.30 -24.95 -6.15
C VAL A 92 2.09 -26.23 -5.33
N ALA A 93 1.67 -26.10 -4.06
CA ALA A 93 1.37 -27.26 -3.22
C ALA A 93 0.25 -28.13 -3.82
N PHE A 94 -0.83 -27.51 -4.29
CA PHE A 94 -1.91 -28.20 -5.01
C PHE A 94 -1.39 -28.95 -6.24
N LEU A 95 -0.57 -28.31 -7.07
CA LEU A 95 -0.03 -28.95 -8.26
C LEU A 95 0.88 -30.15 -7.91
N VAL A 96 1.73 -30.01 -6.90
CA VAL A 96 2.59 -31.10 -6.40
C VAL A 96 1.75 -32.27 -5.92
N GLU A 97 0.72 -32.03 -5.10
CA GLU A 97 -0.20 -33.05 -4.60
C GLU A 97 -0.89 -33.80 -5.76
N ARG A 98 -1.36 -33.06 -6.76
CA ARG A 98 -2.15 -33.62 -7.87
C ARG A 98 -1.32 -34.36 -8.91
N THR A 99 -0.03 -34.07 -9.01
CA THR A 99 0.85 -34.63 -10.06
C THR A 99 1.94 -35.54 -9.51
N GLY A 100 2.04 -35.68 -8.17
CA GLY A 100 3.08 -36.47 -7.52
C GLY A 100 4.44 -35.79 -7.44
N GLY A 101 4.52 -34.48 -7.67
CA GLY A 101 5.74 -33.70 -7.51
C GLY A 101 6.74 -33.82 -8.67
N MET A 102 6.35 -33.32 -9.85
CA MET A 102 7.28 -33.16 -10.98
C MET A 102 8.32 -32.09 -10.70
N VAL A 103 9.58 -32.37 -11.04
CA VAL A 103 10.67 -31.41 -10.90
C VAL A 103 11.40 -31.23 -12.22
N ASP A 104 11.96 -30.06 -12.44
CA ASP A 104 12.77 -29.75 -13.59
C ASP A 104 14.20 -30.32 -13.48
N ARG A 105 15.08 -29.95 -14.41
CA ARG A 105 16.47 -30.42 -14.43
C ARG A 105 17.29 -29.92 -13.22
N LEU A 106 16.87 -28.84 -12.58
CA LEU A 106 17.52 -28.23 -11.42
C LEU A 106 16.95 -28.77 -10.09
N GLY A 107 15.92 -29.61 -10.15
CA GLY A 107 15.22 -30.12 -8.97
C GLY A 107 14.18 -29.14 -8.42
N GLU A 108 13.82 -28.09 -9.17
CA GLU A 108 12.77 -27.15 -8.81
C GLU A 108 11.40 -27.66 -9.29
N PRO A 109 10.28 -27.32 -8.62
CA PRO A 109 8.95 -27.73 -9.08
C PRO A 109 8.67 -27.30 -10.52
N ASP A 110 8.44 -28.26 -11.42
CA ASP A 110 8.10 -27.98 -12.81
C ASP A 110 6.60 -27.64 -12.94
N VAL A 111 6.25 -26.42 -12.55
CA VAL A 111 4.87 -25.92 -12.59
C VAL A 111 4.27 -26.05 -14.00
N GLY A 112 5.07 -25.86 -15.05
CA GLY A 112 4.61 -25.97 -16.43
C GLY A 112 4.23 -27.40 -16.80
N GLY A 113 5.10 -28.36 -16.48
CA GLY A 113 4.85 -29.79 -16.64
C GLY A 113 3.65 -30.27 -15.83
N MET A 114 3.52 -29.82 -14.58
CA MET A 114 2.39 -30.17 -13.73
C MET A 114 1.05 -29.66 -14.30
N ILE A 115 1.01 -28.42 -14.78
CA ILE A 115 -0.19 -27.86 -15.40
C ILE A 115 -0.54 -28.63 -16.69
N ALA A 116 0.45 -28.98 -17.51
CA ALA A 116 0.22 -29.77 -18.71
C ALA A 116 -0.34 -31.17 -18.39
N ALA A 117 0.17 -31.82 -17.33
CA ALA A 117 -0.32 -33.11 -16.86
C ALA A 117 -1.79 -33.07 -16.38
N LEU A 118 -2.24 -31.93 -15.88
CA LEU A 118 -3.64 -31.69 -15.49
C LEU A 118 -4.54 -31.24 -16.66
N GLY A 119 -4.06 -31.30 -17.91
CA GLY A 119 -4.85 -30.91 -19.08
C GLY A 119 -4.84 -29.39 -19.37
N GLY A 120 -3.87 -28.67 -18.81
CA GLY A 120 -3.64 -27.26 -19.08
C GLY A 120 -4.16 -26.31 -18.00
N PHE A 121 -3.84 -25.01 -18.14
CA PHE A 121 -4.06 -24.02 -17.09
C PHE A 121 -5.52 -23.88 -16.68
N ALA A 122 -6.45 -23.88 -17.64
CA ALA A 122 -7.87 -23.74 -17.36
C ALA A 122 -8.42 -24.91 -16.51
N ALA A 123 -8.05 -26.15 -16.83
CA ALA A 123 -8.45 -27.33 -16.08
C ALA A 123 -7.86 -27.31 -14.67
N ALA A 124 -6.54 -27.10 -14.55
CA ALA A 124 -5.87 -27.01 -13.26
C ALA A 124 -6.44 -25.88 -12.37
N ARG A 125 -6.81 -24.73 -12.95
CA ARG A 125 -7.42 -23.61 -12.22
C ARG A 125 -8.87 -23.86 -11.81
N ALA A 126 -9.64 -24.62 -12.58
CA ALA A 126 -11.01 -24.97 -12.23
C ALA A 126 -11.06 -25.86 -10.98
N GLU A 127 -10.03 -26.68 -10.77
CA GLU A 127 -9.91 -27.59 -9.62
C GLU A 127 -9.27 -26.94 -8.39
N PHE A 128 -8.67 -25.76 -8.54
CA PHE A 128 -7.99 -25.07 -7.44
C PHE A 128 -8.89 -24.06 -6.74
N THR A 129 -9.21 -24.39 -5.48
CA THR A 129 -9.94 -23.51 -4.56
C THR A 129 -8.97 -23.01 -3.48
N ALA A 130 -8.61 -21.74 -3.54
CA ALA A 130 -7.79 -21.05 -2.53
C ALA A 130 -8.35 -19.68 -2.20
#